data_AF-A0A970NZF1-F1
#
_entry.id   AF-A0A970NZF1-F1
#
_cell.length_a   1.000
_cell.length_b   1.000
_cell.length_c   1.000
_cell.angle_alpha   90.00
_cell.angle_beta   90.00
_cell.angle_gamma   90.00
#
_symmetry.space_group_name_H-M   'P 1'
#
loop_
_entity.id
_entity.type
_entity.pdbx_description
1 polymer ?
#
loop_
_entity_poly.entity_id
_entity_poly.type
_entity_poly.pdbx_seq_one_letter_code
_entity_poly.pdbx_strand_id
1 'polypeptide(L)'
;GIVKCSYIKTDRSFADGDEIKLTLPMKISVKRWNDNKNSISANYGPLTFSLKIEDNWSKAGGTEEWPAWEIYPASPWNYGLVINETDPVSGFEVVKTDQPTSNMPFSMENAPIEIKVKARKIFGTIIFLKI
;
A
#
# COMPACT_ATOMS: atom_id res chain seq x y z
N GLY A 1 12.07 4.82 -26.41
CA GLY A 1 12.36 4.27 -25.07
C GLY A 1 11.65 5.11 -24.04
N ILE A 2 11.06 4.51 -23.00
CA ILE A 2 10.39 5.26 -21.93
C ILE A 2 11.48 6.01 -21.14
N VAL A 3 11.45 7.33 -21.15
CA VAL A 3 12.39 8.19 -20.43
C VAL A 3 11.91 8.32 -18.99
N LYS A 4 12.78 7.95 -18.04
CA LYS A 4 12.54 8.02 -16.59
C LYS A 4 12.26 9.48 -16.19
N CYS A 5 11.17 9.73 -15.47
CA CYS A 5 10.72 11.07 -15.03
C CYS A 5 10.79 12.12 -16.14
N SER A 6 9.86 12.05 -17.09
CA SER A 6 9.76 12.99 -18.21
C SER A 6 8.40 13.70 -18.21
N TYR A 7 8.30 14.74 -19.03
CA TYR A 7 7.07 15.45 -19.31
C TYR A 7 6.67 15.21 -20.78
N ILE A 8 5.37 15.24 -21.05
CA ILE A 8 4.83 15.25 -22.42
C ILE A 8 4.44 16.69 -22.71
N LYS A 9 5.13 17.34 -23.66
CA LYS A 9 4.75 18.67 -24.13
C LYS A 9 3.70 18.54 -25.23
N THR A 10 2.59 19.26 -25.08
CA THR A 10 1.62 19.48 -26.15
C THR A 10 1.81 20.88 -26.71
N ASP A 11 2.01 20.98 -28.02
CA ASP A 11 2.20 22.26 -28.72
C ASP A 11 0.99 22.52 -29.63
N ARG A 12 -0.11 22.97 -29.02
CA ARG A 12 -1.37 23.32 -29.70
C ARG A 12 -2.11 24.43 -28.94
N SER A 13 -2.99 25.13 -29.64
CA SER A 13 -4.00 25.99 -28.99
C SER A 13 -5.15 25.14 -28.47
N PHE A 14 -5.64 25.48 -27.29
CA PHE A 14 -6.83 24.87 -26.69
C PHE A 14 -8.07 25.72 -27.01
N ALA A 15 -9.18 25.05 -27.27
CA ALA A 15 -10.50 25.64 -27.42
C ALA A 15 -11.48 25.04 -26.41
N ASP A 16 -12.60 25.72 -26.22
CA ASP A 16 -13.65 25.27 -25.29
C ASP A 16 -14.15 23.88 -25.72
N GLY A 17 -14.12 22.93 -24.78
CA GLY A 17 -14.49 21.53 -25.01
C GLY A 17 -13.36 20.57 -25.40
N ASP A 18 -12.10 21.02 -25.49
CA ASP A 18 -10.96 20.10 -25.66
C ASP A 18 -10.78 19.17 -24.44
N GLU A 19 -10.56 17.88 -24.69
CA GLU A 19 -10.26 16.87 -23.66
C GLU A 19 -8.85 16.28 -23.86
N ILE A 20 -8.08 16.15 -22.77
CA ILE A 20 -6.84 15.37 -22.74
C ILE A 20 -7.05 14.15 -21.87
N LYS A 21 -6.90 12.96 -22.45
CA LYS A 21 -6.95 11.69 -21.70
C LYS A 21 -5.56 11.07 -21.60
N LEU A 22 -5.09 10.87 -20.37
CA LEU A 22 -3.84 10.18 -20.06
C LEU A 22 -4.15 8.82 -19.42
N THR A 23 -3.58 7.75 -19.95
CA THR A 23 -3.68 6.41 -19.36
C THR A 23 -2.29 5.97 -18.88
N LEU A 24 -2.14 5.83 -17.57
CA LEU A 24 -0.92 5.35 -16.94
C LEU A 24 -1.11 3.88 -16.53
N PRO A 25 -0.34 2.93 -17.10
CA PRO A 25 -0.50 1.53 -16.75
C PRO A 25 -0.01 1.26 -15.32
N MET A 26 -0.92 0.78 -14.48
CA MET A 26 -0.62 0.35 -13.11
C MET A 26 -0.32 -1.15 -13.11
N LYS A 27 0.89 -1.53 -12.65
CA LYS A 27 1.33 -2.93 -12.62
C LYS A 27 1.86 -3.29 -11.25
N ILE A 28 1.69 -4.56 -10.86
CA ILE A 28 2.31 -5.11 -9.67
C ILE A 28 3.83 -5.14 -9.89
N SER A 29 4.57 -4.72 -8.88
CA SER A 29 6.02 -4.91 -8.84
C SER A 29 6.46 -5.28 -7.43
N VAL A 30 7.53 -6.06 -7.35
CA VAL A 30 8.12 -6.48 -6.10
C VAL A 30 9.54 -5.96 -6.04
N LYS A 31 9.92 -5.36 -4.90
CA LYS A 31 11.28 -4.90 -4.67
C LYS A 31 11.89 -5.68 -3.50
N ARG A 32 12.97 -6.40 -3.78
CA ARG A 32 13.82 -7.02 -2.74
C ARG A 32 14.88 -6.01 -2.30
N TRP A 33 15.02 -5.83 -1.00
CA TRP A 33 16.01 -4.97 -0.37
C TRP A 33 17.09 -5.84 0.27
N ASN A 34 18.15 -6.13 -0.48
CA ASN A 34 19.21 -7.04 -0.05
C ASN A 34 19.88 -6.54 1.24
N ASP A 35 20.19 -5.24 1.32
CA ASP A 35 20.83 -4.63 2.50
C ASP A 35 19.92 -4.57 3.72
N ASN A 36 18.60 -4.67 3.52
CA ASN A 36 17.61 -4.70 4.60
C ASN A 36 17.13 -6.12 4.84
N LYS A 37 18.08 -7.03 5.11
CA LYS A 37 17.86 -8.46 5.44
C LYS A 37 16.95 -9.17 4.44
N ASN A 38 17.11 -8.89 3.15
CA ASN A 38 16.30 -9.45 2.06
C ASN A 38 14.78 -9.19 2.20
N SER A 39 14.39 -8.10 2.87
CA SER A 39 12.98 -7.69 2.97
C SER A 39 12.39 -7.39 1.59
N ILE A 40 11.07 -7.49 1.50
CA ILE A 40 10.34 -7.40 0.25
C ILE A 40 9.22 -6.37 0.38
N SER A 41 9.14 -5.44 -0.57
CA SER A 41 8.03 -4.51 -0.74
C SER A 41 7.19 -4.91 -1.95
N ALA A 42 5.86 -4.82 -1.81
CA ALA A 42 4.91 -4.99 -2.90
C ALA A 42 4.34 -3.63 -3.31
N ASN A 43 4.32 -3.35 -4.62
CA ASN A 43 3.83 -2.10 -5.17
C ASN A 43 2.82 -2.34 -6.28
N TYR A 44 1.91 -1.38 -6.50
CA TYR A 44 1.04 -1.29 -7.67
C TYR A 44 1.14 0.10 -8.28
N GLY A 45 1.85 0.20 -9.42
CA GLY A 45 2.25 1.51 -9.96
C GLY A 45 3.10 2.30 -8.94
N PRO A 46 2.73 3.55 -8.58
CA PRO A 46 3.45 4.35 -7.59
C PRO A 46 3.08 4.03 -6.14
N LEU A 47 2.14 3.11 -5.89
CA LEU A 47 1.64 2.79 -4.55
C LEU A 47 2.45 1.66 -3.93
N THR A 48 3.01 1.87 -2.74
CA THR A 48 3.63 0.83 -1.91
C THR A 48 2.64 0.38 -0.84
N PHE A 49 2.50 -0.93 -0.65
CA PHE A 49 1.54 -1.50 0.29
C PHE A 49 2.20 -1.99 1.58
N SER A 50 1.44 -1.93 2.67
CA SER A 50 1.76 -2.50 3.98
C SER A 50 0.79 -3.63 4.33
N LEU A 51 1.17 -4.44 5.32
CA LEU A 51 0.26 -5.42 5.89
C LEU A 51 -0.89 -4.68 6.61
N LYS A 52 -2.13 -5.10 6.34
CA LYS A 52 -3.31 -4.65 7.08
C LYS A 52 -3.27 -5.26 8.49
N ILE A 53 -2.83 -4.48 9.46
CA ILE A 53 -2.78 -4.86 10.88
C ILE A 53 -4.06 -4.34 11.52
N GLU A 54 -4.76 -5.19 12.27
CA GLU A 54 -5.93 -4.77 13.04
C GLU A 54 -5.49 -3.97 14.27
N ASP A 55 -6.26 -2.96 14.65
CA ASP A 55 -5.97 -2.10 15.79
C ASP A 55 -6.85 -2.45 17.00
N ASN A 56 -6.24 -2.49 18.18
CA ASN A 56 -6.94 -2.54 19.46
C ASN A 56 -6.73 -1.20 20.19
N TRP A 57 -7.81 -0.45 20.36
CA TRP A 57 -7.80 0.88 20.97
C TRP A 57 -8.17 0.78 22.45
N SER A 58 -7.33 1.35 23.32
CA SER A 58 -7.58 1.42 24.76
C SER A 58 -7.47 2.86 25.23
N LYS A 59 -8.42 3.32 26.06
CA LYS A 59 -8.34 4.65 26.67
C LYS A 59 -7.29 4.60 27.80
N ALA A 60 -6.22 5.35 27.63
CA ALA A 60 -5.09 5.40 28.57
C ALA A 60 -5.09 6.67 29.44
N GLY A 61 -6.09 7.55 29.27
CA GLY A 61 -6.26 8.74 30.09
C GLY A 61 -6.97 9.88 29.37
N GLY A 62 -6.60 11.11 29.70
CA GLY A 62 -7.18 12.33 29.15
C GLY A 62 -8.54 12.69 29.77
N THR A 63 -9.18 13.71 29.21
CA THR A 63 -10.54 14.14 29.60
C THR A 63 -11.58 13.47 28.69
N GLU A 64 -12.87 13.75 28.88
CA GLU A 64 -13.90 13.34 27.91
C GLU A 64 -13.79 14.11 26.59
N GLU A 65 -13.44 15.40 26.66
CA GLU A 65 -13.22 16.24 25.48
C GLU A 65 -11.93 15.89 24.73
N TRP A 66 -10.91 15.40 25.47
CA TRP A 66 -9.59 15.06 24.93
C TRP A 66 -9.10 13.71 25.46
N PRO A 67 -9.70 12.59 25.02
CA PRO A 67 -9.29 11.27 25.45
C PRO A 67 -7.89 10.92 24.90
N ALA A 68 -7.04 10.37 25.76
CA ALA A 68 -5.76 9.80 25.34
C ALA A 68 -5.94 8.31 25.02
N TRP A 69 -5.46 7.90 23.84
CA TRP A 69 -5.59 6.53 23.34
C TRP A 69 -4.24 5.86 23.21
N GLU A 70 -4.15 4.61 23.66
CA GLU A 70 -3.11 3.68 23.28
C GLU A 70 -3.66 2.75 22.21
N ILE A 71 -2.86 2.49 21.17
CA ILE A 71 -3.22 1.63 20.05
C ILE A 71 -2.23 0.49 20.01
N TYR A 72 -2.74 -0.74 20.16
CA TYR A 72 -1.95 -1.96 20.10
C TYR A 72 -2.34 -2.79 18.88
N PRO A 73 -1.42 -3.55 18.27
CA PRO A 73 -1.76 -4.46 17.19
C PRO A 73 -2.65 -5.60 17.70
N ALA A 74 -3.83 -5.75 17.11
CA ALA A 74 -4.76 -6.85 17.38
C ALA A 74 -4.50 -8.09 16.50
N SER A 75 -3.72 -7.94 15.42
CA SER A 75 -3.33 -9.04 14.54
C SER A 75 -1.80 -9.24 14.50
N PRO A 76 -1.29 -10.43 14.13
CA PRO A 76 0.14 -10.61 13.96
C PRO A 76 0.68 -9.74 12.82
N TRP A 77 1.89 -9.22 13.00
CA TRP A 77 2.54 -8.30 12.06
C TRP A 77 3.75 -8.94 11.34
N ASN A 78 4.21 -10.08 11.84
CA ASN A 78 5.44 -10.75 11.46
C ASN A 78 5.25 -11.73 10.29
N TYR A 79 4.99 -11.20 9.10
CA TYR A 79 4.81 -12.00 7.89
C TYR A 79 5.90 -11.76 6.84
N GLY A 80 6.31 -12.84 6.17
CA GLY A 80 7.11 -12.80 4.94
C GLY A 80 6.28 -13.26 3.75
N LEU A 81 6.44 -12.59 2.60
CA LEU A 81 5.75 -12.97 1.36
C LEU A 81 6.31 -14.28 0.81
N VAL A 82 5.43 -15.16 0.35
CA VAL A 82 5.81 -16.37 -0.38
C VAL A 82 5.94 -16.00 -1.85
N ILE A 83 7.19 -15.86 -2.31
CA ILE A 83 7.50 -15.37 -3.66
C ILE A 83 8.07 -16.51 -4.51
N ASN A 84 7.61 -16.61 -5.76
CA ASN A 84 8.27 -17.40 -6.78
C ASN A 84 9.44 -16.59 -7.36
N GLU A 85 10.67 -17.10 -7.28
CA GLU A 85 11.84 -16.34 -7.72
C GLU A 85 11.92 -16.14 -9.24
N THR A 86 11.30 -17.01 -10.04
CA THR A 86 11.28 -16.88 -11.51
C THR A 86 10.14 -16.00 -12.00
N ASP A 87 9.06 -15.88 -11.22
CA ASP A 87 7.96 -14.95 -11.45
C ASP A 87 7.47 -14.32 -10.12
N PRO A 88 8.14 -13.25 -9.65
CA PRO A 88 7.90 -12.69 -8.32
C PRO A 88 6.52 -12.08 -8.10
N VAL A 89 5.79 -11.79 -9.17
CA VAL A 89 4.44 -11.21 -9.11
C VAL A 89 3.35 -12.27 -9.22
N SER A 90 3.71 -13.53 -9.45
CA SER A 90 2.76 -14.63 -9.49
C SER A 90 2.03 -14.79 -8.15
N GLY A 91 0.71 -14.97 -8.20
CA GLY A 91 -0.13 -15.15 -7.02
C GLY A 91 -0.49 -13.87 -6.26
N PHE A 92 -0.13 -12.69 -6.80
CA PHE A 92 -0.67 -11.42 -6.35
C PHE A 92 -2.01 -11.14 -7.05
N GLU A 93 -2.99 -10.69 -6.27
CA GLU A 93 -4.31 -10.28 -6.74
C GLU A 93 -4.56 -8.84 -6.29
N VAL A 94 -4.91 -7.96 -7.24
CA VAL A 94 -5.31 -6.58 -6.93
C VAL A 94 -6.83 -6.54 -6.85
N VAL A 95 -7.34 -6.18 -5.69
CA VAL A 95 -8.77 -5.99 -5.45
C VAL A 95 -9.04 -4.49 -5.41
N LYS A 96 -9.98 -4.02 -6.22
CA LYS A 96 -10.44 -2.62 -6.23
C LYS A 96 -11.90 -2.57 -5.83
N THR A 97 -12.26 -1.56 -5.05
CA THR A 97 -13.65 -1.30 -4.68
C THR A 97 -14.08 0.03 -5.28
N ASP A 98 -15.30 0.06 -5.83
CA ASP A 98 -15.75 1.17 -6.67
C ASP A 98 -16.27 2.40 -5.89
N GLN A 99 -16.22 2.40 -4.55
CA GLN A 99 -16.77 3.47 -3.73
C GLN A 99 -16.09 3.55 -2.34
N PRO A 100 -15.80 4.75 -1.82
CA PRO A 100 -15.62 4.90 -0.38
C PRO A 100 -16.99 4.74 0.30
N THR A 101 -17.12 3.73 1.15
CA THR A 101 -18.30 3.49 2.00
C THR A 101 -18.42 4.49 3.15
N SER A 102 -17.46 5.41 3.29
CA SER A 102 -17.41 6.45 4.33
C SER A 102 -16.65 7.69 3.86
N ASN A 103 -16.97 8.84 4.42
CA ASN A 103 -16.25 10.10 4.22
C ASN A 103 -14.92 10.19 4.99
N MET A 104 -14.51 9.12 5.69
CA MET A 104 -13.24 9.08 6.43
C MET A 104 -12.12 8.54 5.52
N PRO A 105 -11.25 9.40 4.95
CA PRO A 105 -10.25 8.97 3.98
C PRO A 105 -9.11 8.12 4.59
N PHE A 106 -9.00 8.09 5.92
CA PHE A 106 -7.94 7.40 6.66
C PHE A 106 -8.38 6.10 7.35
N SER A 107 -9.60 5.60 7.07
CA SER A 107 -10.04 4.32 7.62
C SER A 107 -9.46 3.15 6.81
N MET A 108 -8.82 2.20 7.50
CA MET A 108 -8.28 0.98 6.86
C MET A 108 -9.35 0.12 6.17
N GLU A 109 -10.58 0.11 6.66
CA GLU A 109 -11.69 -0.68 6.08
C GLU A 109 -12.12 -0.17 4.71
N ASN A 110 -11.98 1.13 4.46
CA ASN A 110 -12.51 1.79 3.26
C ASN A 110 -11.41 2.11 2.25
N ALA A 111 -10.22 1.50 2.39
CA ALA A 111 -9.16 1.65 1.39
C ALA A 111 -9.67 1.13 0.03
N PRO A 112 -9.62 1.94 -1.04
CA PRO A 112 -10.26 1.61 -2.32
C PRO A 112 -9.50 0.54 -3.12
N ILE A 113 -8.35 0.09 -2.62
CA ILE A 113 -7.48 -0.88 -3.26
C ILE A 113 -6.75 -1.72 -2.22
N GLU A 114 -6.73 -3.03 -2.46
CA GLU A 114 -6.00 -4.01 -1.66
C GLU A 114 -5.16 -4.92 -2.56
N ILE A 115 -4.09 -5.48 -2.00
CA ILE A 115 -3.32 -6.55 -2.63
C ILE A 115 -3.43 -7.79 -1.75
N LYS A 116 -3.91 -8.89 -2.34
CA LYS A 116 -3.90 -10.21 -1.71
C LYS A 116 -2.75 -11.02 -2.28
N VAL A 117 -1.98 -11.65 -1.39
CA VAL A 117 -0.85 -12.50 -1.75
C VAL A 117 -0.60 -13.51 -0.63
N LYS A 118 -0.07 -14.68 -0.97
CA LYS A 118 0.31 -15.69 0.01
C LYS A 118 1.49 -15.20 0.85
N ALA A 119 1.36 -15.31 2.16
CA ALA A 119 2.41 -14.99 3.12
C ALA A 119 2.52 -16.09 4.19
N ARG A 120 3.67 -16.15 4.86
CA ARG A 120 3.91 -17.03 6.02
C ARG A 120 4.28 -16.21 7.23
N LYS A 121 3.69 -16.56 8.38
CA LYS A 121 4.10 -15.99 9.67
C LYS A 121 5.51 -16.49 9.99
N ILE A 122 6.41 -15.57 10.32
CA ILE A 122 7.80 -15.90 10.63
C ILE A 122 7.95 -15.96 12.15
N PHE A 123 8.29 -17.13 12.68
CA PHE A 123 8.47 -17.31 14.12
C PHE A 123 9.81 -16.70 14.59
N GLY A 124 9.76 -15.88 15.65
CA GLY A 124 10.90 -15.16 16.23
C GLY A 124 10.67 -13.64 16.30
N THR A 125 11.39 -12.94 17.18
CA THR A 125 11.30 -11.47 17.33
C THR A 125 11.93 -10.79 16.13
N ILE A 126 11.11 -10.30 15.18
CA ILE A 126 11.58 -9.58 13.99
C ILE A 126 11.34 -8.09 14.16
N ILE A 127 12.19 -7.36 14.85
CA ILE A 127 12.05 -5.90 14.89
C ILE A 127 12.60 -5.31 13.58
N PHE A 128 11.73 -4.65 12.81
CA PHE A 128 12.14 -3.67 11.80
C PHE A 128 11.39 -2.36 12.07
N LEU A 129 12.12 -1.34 12.54
CA LEU A 129 11.67 0.06 12.52
C LEU A 129 12.37 0.77 11.36
N LYS A 130 11.58 1.29 10.42
CA LYS A 130 11.97 2.44 9.59
C LYS A 130 10.71 3.18 9.16
N ILE A 131 10.73 4.49 9.42
CA ILE A 131 9.73 5.51 9.10
C ILE A 131 9.59 5.68 7.58
#